data_AF-A0A937IZC5-F1
#
_entry.id   AF-A0A937IZC5-F1
#
_cell.length_a   1.000
_cell.length_b   1.000
_cell.length_c   1.000
_cell.angle_alpha   90.00
_cell.angle_beta   90.00
_cell.angle_gamma   90.00
#
_symmetry.space_group_name_H-M   'P 1'
#
loop_
_entity.id
_entity.type
_entity.pdbx_description
1 polymer ?
#
loop_
_entity_poly.entity_id
_entity_poly.type
_entity_poly.pdbx_seq_one_letter_code
_entity_poly.pdbx_strand_id
1 'polypeptide(L)'
;MQTPEYIANRLNELAQHKAQFERAFYFLEDEELFFIPEGEQWSAIECIEHINNVNEVYLPQLTKVCQLPEAKESSSIKMGWFTKKARVWMQPITKAKALKIPDPGN
;
A
#
# COMPACT_ATOMS: atom_id res chain seq x y z
N MET A 1 -5.48 -12.70 17.31
CA MET A 1 -5.21 -11.27 17.44
C MET A 1 -6.54 -10.58 17.69
N GLN A 2 -6.61 -9.75 18.73
CA GLN A 2 -7.85 -9.04 19.04
C GLN A 2 -8.07 -7.93 18.01
N THR A 3 -9.32 -7.70 17.63
CA THR A 3 -9.66 -6.69 16.62
C THR A 3 -9.22 -5.27 17.03
N PRO A 4 -9.46 -4.81 18.27
CA PRO A 4 -9.02 -3.48 18.70
C PRO A 4 -7.50 -3.31 18.65
N GLU A 5 -6.76 -4.33 19.09
CA GLU A 5 -5.30 -4.37 19.06
C GLU A 5 -4.78 -4.29 17.61
N TYR A 6 -5.37 -5.05 16.70
CA TYR A 6 -5.01 -4.99 15.29
C TYR A 6 -5.26 -3.62 14.66
N ILE A 7 -6.42 -3.03 14.92
CA ILE A 7 -6.77 -1.70 14.41
C ILE A 7 -5.78 -0.67 14.96
N ALA A 8 -5.51 -0.68 16.27
CA ALA A 8 -4.54 0.22 16.89
C ALA A 8 -3.15 0.10 16.25
N ASN A 9 -2.66 -1.14 16.03
CA ASN A 9 -1.39 -1.38 15.38
C ASN A 9 -1.35 -0.83 13.94
N ARG A 10 -2.44 -1.03 13.17
CA ARG A 10 -2.53 -0.52 11.79
C ARG A 10 -2.60 1.00 11.72
N LEU A 11 -3.35 1.64 12.63
CA LEU A 11 -3.40 3.09 12.72
C LEU A 11 -2.05 3.69 13.11
N ASN A 12 -1.31 3.04 14.00
CA ASN A 12 0.04 3.45 14.35
C ASN A 12 1.03 3.29 13.18
N GLU A 13 1.00 2.17 12.47
CA GLU A 13 1.78 1.97 11.23
C GLU A 13 1.47 3.07 10.20
N LEU A 14 0.19 3.39 9.97
CA LEU A 14 -0.22 4.48 9.07
C LEU A 14 0.30 5.85 9.52
N ALA A 15 0.22 6.15 10.82
CA ALA A 15 0.75 7.40 11.36
C ALA A 15 2.27 7.53 11.16
N GLN A 16 3.02 6.43 11.32
CA GLN A 16 4.46 6.40 11.06
C GLN A 16 4.77 6.62 9.58
N HIS A 17 4.05 5.97 8.67
CA HIS A 17 4.22 6.18 7.24
C HIS A 17 3.89 7.62 6.83
N LYS A 18 2.81 8.20 7.38
CA LYS A 18 2.48 9.61 7.17
C LYS A 18 3.59 10.55 7.62
N ALA A 19 4.12 10.36 8.84
CA ALA A 19 5.21 11.18 9.36
C ALA A 19 6.53 10.99 8.57
N GLN A 20 6.78 9.80 8.03
CA GLN A 20 7.91 9.57 7.14
C GLN A 20 7.72 10.27 5.79
N PHE A 21 6.53 10.16 5.21
CA PHE A 21 6.17 10.83 3.97
C PHE A 21 6.31 12.34 4.12
N GLU A 22 5.67 12.94 5.11
CA GLU A 22 5.78 14.38 5.37
C GLU A 22 7.24 14.83 5.47
N ARG A 23 8.09 14.12 6.22
CA ARG A 23 9.52 14.45 6.32
C ARG A 23 10.29 14.30 5.01
N ALA A 24 10.00 13.26 4.23
CA ALA A 24 10.70 13.01 2.96
C ALA A 24 10.36 14.06 1.91
N PHE A 25 9.14 14.59 1.94
CA PHE A 25 8.62 15.51 0.94
C PHE A 25 8.62 16.98 1.38
N TYR A 26 8.86 17.28 2.67
CA TYR A 26 8.74 18.64 3.23
C TYR A 26 9.62 19.69 2.54
N PHE A 27 10.81 19.30 2.08
CA PHE A 27 11.80 20.21 1.49
C PHE A 27 11.96 20.05 -0.01
N LEU A 28 11.17 19.20 -0.67
CA LEU A 28 11.31 18.97 -2.10
C LEU A 28 10.63 20.10 -2.89
N GLU A 29 11.37 20.65 -3.85
CA GLU A 29 10.83 21.56 -4.86
C GLU A 29 10.11 20.78 -5.97
N ASP A 30 9.28 21.46 -6.76
CA ASP A 30 8.45 20.83 -7.79
C ASP A 30 9.32 20.00 -8.75
N GLU A 31 10.45 20.54 -9.20
CA GLU A 31 11.38 19.85 -10.09
C GLU A 31 11.89 18.53 -9.50
N GLU A 32 12.11 18.47 -8.19
CA GLU A 32 12.53 17.25 -7.48
C GLU A 32 11.39 16.23 -7.37
N LEU A 33 10.14 16.69 -7.27
CA LEU A 33 8.95 15.82 -7.26
C LEU A 33 8.70 15.18 -8.63
N PHE A 34 8.98 15.90 -9.72
CA PHE A 34 8.85 15.43 -11.10
C PHE A 34 10.06 14.62 -11.59
N PHE A 35 11.19 14.68 -10.89
CA PHE A 35 12.39 13.93 -11.25
C PHE A 35 12.17 12.42 -11.11
N ILE A 36 12.58 11.66 -12.13
CA ILE A 36 12.62 10.19 -12.11
C ILE A 36 14.06 9.78 -11.77
N PRO A 37 14.32 9.18 -10.60
CA PRO A 37 15.66 8.69 -10.26
C PRO A 37 16.17 7.66 -11.26
N GLU A 38 17.50 7.62 -11.45
CA GLU A 38 18.12 6.65 -12.35
C GLU A 38 17.77 5.21 -11.96
N GLY A 39 17.28 4.43 -12.93
CA GLY A 39 16.87 3.04 -12.72
C GLY A 39 15.44 2.87 -12.20
N GLU A 40 14.76 3.95 -11.81
CA GLU A 40 13.35 3.92 -11.42
C GLU A 40 12.43 4.12 -12.62
N GLN A 41 11.15 3.78 -12.46
CA GLN A 41 10.16 3.90 -13.53
C GLN A 41 9.26 5.13 -13.36
N TRP A 42 9.09 5.60 -12.14
CA TRP A 42 8.15 6.66 -11.78
C TRP A 42 8.84 7.72 -10.94
N SER A 43 8.44 8.96 -11.15
CA SER A 43 8.73 10.08 -10.27
C SER A 43 7.92 9.95 -8.99
N ALA A 44 8.28 10.75 -7.98
CA ALA A 44 7.58 10.73 -6.71
C ALA A 44 6.12 11.20 -6.85
N ILE A 45 5.87 12.20 -7.71
CA ILE A 45 4.50 12.69 -7.97
C ILE A 45 3.62 11.65 -8.67
N GLU A 46 4.17 10.88 -9.63
CA GLU A 46 3.43 9.80 -10.30
C GLU A 46 3.07 8.68 -9.32
N CYS A 47 3.95 8.39 -8.35
CA CYS A 47 3.65 7.42 -7.30
C CYS A 47 2.49 7.90 -6.40
N ILE A 48 2.49 9.18 -6.03
CA ILE A 48 1.44 9.80 -5.22
C ILE A 48 0.11 9.81 -5.99
N GLU A 49 0.14 10.20 -7.26
CA GLU A 49 -1.03 10.18 -8.14
C GLU A 49 -1.62 8.78 -8.26
N HIS A 50 -0.78 7.75 -8.48
CA HIS A 50 -1.25 6.36 -8.54
C HIS A 50 -1.95 5.93 -7.25
N ILE A 51 -1.37 6.23 -6.08
CA ILE A 51 -1.98 5.92 -4.78
C ILE A 51 -3.33 6.64 -4.64
N ASN A 52 -3.40 7.91 -5.02
CA ASN A 52 -4.64 8.69 -4.94
C ASN A 52 -5.73 8.13 -5.87
N ASN A 53 -5.39 7.86 -7.13
CA ASN A 53 -6.32 7.29 -8.12
C ASN A 53 -6.85 5.92 -7.66
N VAL A 54 -6.00 5.07 -7.10
CA VAL A 54 -6.40 3.78 -6.53
C VAL A 54 -7.33 4.00 -5.33
N ASN A 55 -7.02 4.95 -4.44
CA ASN A 55 -7.85 5.25 -3.28
C ASN A 55 -9.23 5.79 -3.66
N GLU A 56 -9.33 6.63 -4.70
CA GLU A 56 -10.61 7.14 -5.21
C GLU A 56 -11.54 6.00 -5.66
N VAL A 57 -10.98 4.91 -6.18
CA VAL A 57 -11.75 3.74 -6.61
C VAL A 57 -12.14 2.85 -5.43
N TYR A 58 -11.20 2.53 -4.54
CA TYR A 58 -11.42 1.52 -3.49
C TYR A 58 -12.13 2.06 -2.25
N LEU A 59 -11.83 3.27 -1.79
CA LEU A 59 -12.42 3.80 -0.56
C LEU A 59 -13.95 3.81 -0.59
N PRO A 60 -14.63 4.30 -1.65
CA PRO A 60 -16.09 4.26 -1.70
C PRO A 60 -16.66 2.84 -1.65
N GLN A 61 -15.98 1.87 -2.26
CA GLN A 61 -16.41 0.47 -2.25
C GLN A 61 -16.27 -0.15 -0.86
N LEU A 62 -15.14 0.09 -0.19
CA LEU A 62 -14.91 -0.38 1.18
C LEU A 62 -15.90 0.26 2.16
N THR A 63 -16.15 1.56 2.02
CA THR A 63 -17.17 2.26 2.82
C THR A 63 -18.56 1.63 2.65
N LYS A 64 -18.95 1.30 1.42
CA LYS A 64 -20.23 0.62 1.16
C LYS A 64 -20.29 -0.74 1.85
N VAL A 65 -19.22 -1.53 1.80
CA VAL A 65 -19.16 -2.84 2.49
C VAL A 65 -19.36 -2.69 4.00
N CYS A 66 -18.77 -1.66 4.62
CA CYS A 66 -18.94 -1.39 6.05
C CYS A 66 -20.36 -0.97 6.44
N GLN A 67 -21.18 -0.53 5.48
CA GLN A 67 -22.55 -0.08 5.68
C GLN A 67 -23.60 -1.15 5.34
N LEU A 68 -23.17 -2.34 4.89
CA LEU A 68 -24.10 -3.43 4.56
C LEU A 68 -24.87 -3.89 5.81
N PRO A 69 -26.16 -4.21 5.72
CA PRO A 69 -26.95 -4.72 6.85
C PRO A 69 -26.36 -5.98 7.51
N GLU A 70 -25.71 -6.82 6.71
CA GLU A 70 -25.05 -8.06 7.13
C GLU A 70 -23.59 -7.86 7.58
N ALA A 71 -23.08 -6.63 7.59
CA ALA A 71 -21.75 -6.34 8.12
C ALA A 71 -21.71 -6.70 9.62
N LYS A 72 -20.79 -7.58 9.99
CA LYS A 72 -20.63 -8.06 11.38
C LYS A 72 -19.32 -7.59 11.96
N GLU A 73 -19.41 -7.01 13.14
CA GLU A 73 -18.25 -6.80 13.98
C GLU A 73 -17.79 -8.14 14.59
N SER A 74 -16.48 -8.29 14.73
CA SER A 74 -15.88 -9.45 15.39
C SER A 74 -14.85 -8.96 16.39
N SER A 75 -14.84 -9.55 17.58
CA SER A 75 -13.83 -9.27 18.61
C SER A 75 -12.45 -9.83 18.26
N SER A 76 -12.38 -10.79 17.35
CA SER A 76 -11.12 -11.42 16.93
C SER A 76 -10.99 -11.50 15.41
N ILE A 77 -9.75 -11.36 14.94
CA ILE A 77 -9.42 -11.47 13.52
C ILE A 77 -8.87 -12.86 13.23
N LYS A 78 -9.55 -13.57 12.33
CA LYS A 78 -9.11 -14.86 11.78
C LYS A 78 -8.72 -14.64 10.32
N MET A 79 -7.42 -14.65 10.04
CA MET A 79 -6.93 -14.63 8.65
C MET A 79 -6.82 -16.06 8.13
N GLY A 80 -7.60 -16.39 7.11
CA GLY A 80 -7.47 -17.63 6.37
C GLY A 80 -6.14 -17.71 5.61
N TRP A 81 -5.82 -18.90 5.08
CA TRP A 81 -4.59 -19.13 4.33
C TRP A 81 -4.45 -18.17 3.12
N PHE A 82 -5.56 -17.91 2.42
CA PHE A 82 -5.59 -17.03 1.26
C PHE A 82 -5.30 -15.57 1.67
N THR A 83 -5.95 -15.06 2.70
CA THR A 83 -5.71 -13.70 3.22
C THR A 83 -4.27 -13.49 3.66
N LYS A 84 -3.67 -14.49 4.32
CA LYS A 84 -2.25 -14.44 4.69
C LYS A 84 -1.35 -14.37 3.46
N LYS A 85 -1.61 -15.18 2.44
CA LYS A 85 -0.84 -15.19 1.18
C LYS A 85 -0.99 -13.88 0.41
N ALA A 86 -2.22 -13.39 0.27
CA ALA A 86 -2.51 -12.11 -0.37
C ALA A 86 -1.81 -10.96 0.33
N ARG A 87 -1.77 -10.96 1.68
CA ARG A 87 -0.99 -9.97 2.43
C ARG A 87 0.49 -10.00 2.05
N VAL A 88 1.11 -11.18 1.94
CA VAL A 88 2.52 -11.29 1.53
C VAL A 88 2.73 -10.80 0.10
N TRP A 89 1.80 -11.06 -0.80
CA TRP A 89 1.87 -10.58 -2.19
C TRP A 89 1.77 -9.06 -2.31
N MET A 90 1.04 -8.42 -1.40
CA MET A 90 0.87 -6.96 -1.35
C MET A 90 1.92 -6.28 -0.48
N GLN A 91 2.89 -7.00 0.10
CA GLN A 91 3.99 -6.37 0.82
C GLN A 91 4.91 -5.61 -0.17
N PRO A 92 5.56 -4.53 0.30
CA PRO A 92 6.58 -3.86 -0.50
C PRO A 92 7.59 -4.87 -1.04
N ILE A 93 7.97 -4.71 -2.30
CA ILE A 93 8.95 -5.59 -2.95
C ILE A 93 10.32 -5.28 -2.33
N THR A 94 10.67 -5.97 -1.26
CA THR A 94 11.94 -5.77 -0.53
C THR A 94 13.16 -6.35 -1.25
N LYS A 95 12.95 -7.02 -2.38
CA LYS A 95 13.99 -7.45 -3.31
C LYS A 95 13.48 -7.27 -4.72
N ALA A 96 14.14 -6.43 -5.52
CA ALA A 96 13.98 -6.45 -6.97
C ALA A 96 14.14 -7.90 -7.42
N LYS A 97 13.03 -8.56 -7.77
CA LYS A 97 13.13 -9.84 -8.46
C LYS A 97 13.62 -9.48 -9.85
N ALA A 98 14.90 -9.71 -10.09
CA ALA A 98 15.40 -9.83 -11.45
C ALA A 98 14.50 -10.86 -12.16
N LEU A 99 13.62 -10.39 -13.03
CA LEU A 99 12.98 -11.27 -14.00
C LEU A 99 14.13 -11.80 -14.86
N LYS A 100 14.45 -13.10 -14.70
CA LYS A 100 15.21 -13.80 -15.73
C LYS A 100 14.32 -13.81 -16.96
N ILE A 101 14.58 -12.90 -17.89
CA ILE A 101 14.07 -13.01 -19.25
C ILE A 101 14.79 -14.24 -19.84
N PRO A 102 14.07 -15.31 -20.22
CA PRO A 102 14.71 -16.43 -20.89
C PRO A 102 15.33 -15.93 -22.19
N ASP A 103 16.57 -16.37 -22.46
CA ASP A 103 17.22 -16.16 -23.74
C ASP A 103 16.32 -16.72 -24.86
N PRO A 104 16.01 -15.97 -25.94
CA PRO A 104 15.21 -16.49 -27.05
C PRO A 104 15.85 -17.65 -27.83
N GLY A 105 17.02 -18.16 -27.43
CA GLY A 105 17.66 -19.30 -28.07
C GLY A 105 18.16 -20.37 -27.11
N ASN A 106 17.29 -21.34 -26.78
CA ASN A 106 17.59 -22.78 -26.87
C ASN A 106 16.32 -23.64 -26.75
#